data_AF-A0A4R3KUX9-F1
#
_entry.id   AF-A0A4R3KUX9-F1
#
_cell.length_a   1.000
_cell.length_b   1.000
_cell.length_c   1.000
_cell.angle_alpha   90.00
_cell.angle_beta   90.00
_cell.angle_gamma   90.00
#
_symmetry.space_group_name_H-M   'P 1'
#
loop_
_entity.id
_entity.type
_entity.pdbx_description
1 polymer ?
#
loop_
_entity_poly.entity_id
_entity_poly.type
_entity_poly.pdbx_seq_one_letter_code
_entity_poly.pdbx_strand_id
1 'polypeptide(L)'
;MKKIGFKSVFPLIVLALISIVAIFIPAEGVNLEQAGINSADVAWILVASTLVFLMTPGLSFFYGGMVNRKNVISTMLQSFIATGLISVIWVVVGFSLAFGESVNGFIGNPATFFFFSGVAPGEPWSLAPTIPLLLFALFQMKFAVITPALVVGAVAERIRFTAYILFMVLFSLLVYAPIAHWTWHPDGILFKLGVLDFAGGTVVHISAGCAALAGALILKRRKDHIQKKSIQPANIPFVLLGTGLLWFGWFGFNAGSALGANGLAASAFATTNTATAAAGLGWILFDAARGRKPSALGFCIGAVVGMVAITPAAGFVGIPHSMFIGLIASIVSNLFVHWKSRSTIDDTLDVFPCHGVGGIVGMLLTGVFASSVVNAAISDGWWYGNIDLFKNQLLGMLLVVGYSFCMSWLIFKAINLVYPLRVSAEEEELGLDVSQHDEKYLEGQMLIDRKGRLKQDEPAFTEEKQYI
;
A
#
# COMPACT_ATOMS: atom_id res chain seq x y z
N MET A 1 4.92 40.53 -4.29
CA MET A 1 4.60 39.40 -3.38
C MET A 1 3.21 38.86 -3.76
N LYS A 2 3.09 37.62 -4.26
CA LYS A 2 1.77 37.00 -4.51
C LYS A 2 1.01 36.93 -3.18
N LYS A 3 -0.26 37.35 -3.15
CA LYS A 3 -1.12 37.22 -1.95
C LYS A 3 -1.22 35.74 -1.58
N ILE A 4 -0.74 35.38 -0.38
CA ILE A 4 -0.89 34.04 0.17
C ILE A 4 -2.39 33.82 0.43
N GLY A 5 -3.00 32.86 -0.27
CA GLY A 5 -4.42 32.57 -0.12
C GLY A 5 -4.71 31.71 1.11
N PHE A 6 -5.93 31.79 1.67
CA PHE A 6 -6.31 30.96 2.83
C PHE A 6 -6.09 29.45 2.59
N LYS A 7 -6.34 28.97 1.36
CA LYS A 7 -6.14 27.57 0.96
C LYS A 7 -4.69 27.09 1.11
N SER A 8 -3.68 27.96 0.95
CA SER A 8 -2.27 27.57 1.11
C SER A 8 -1.82 27.55 2.58
N VAL A 9 -2.50 28.28 3.46
CA VAL A 9 -2.20 28.32 4.91
C VAL A 9 -3.01 27.29 5.70
N PHE A 10 -4.17 26.88 5.17
CA PHE A 10 -5.09 25.96 5.85
C PHE A 10 -4.44 24.64 6.34
N PRO A 11 -3.62 23.91 5.55
CA PRO A 11 -2.97 22.69 6.05
C PRO A 11 -2.04 22.96 7.23
N LEU A 12 -1.33 24.09 7.21
CA LEU A 12 -0.45 24.50 8.31
C LEU A 12 -1.28 24.85 9.57
N ILE A 13 -2.43 25.52 9.40
CA ILE A 13 -3.35 25.80 10.51
C ILE A 13 -3.87 24.50 11.12
N VAL A 14 -4.29 23.53 10.31
CA VAL A 14 -4.75 22.21 10.81
C VAL A 14 -3.65 21.52 11.61
N LEU A 15 -2.43 21.47 11.09
CA LEU A 15 -1.30 20.88 11.80
C LEU A 15 -0.97 21.64 13.09
N ALA A 16 -0.98 22.97 13.06
CA ALA A 16 -0.75 23.80 14.24
C ALA A 16 -1.82 23.57 15.32
N LEU A 17 -3.10 23.44 14.93
CA LEU A 17 -4.19 23.14 15.86
C LEU A 17 -4.03 21.76 16.47
N ILE A 18 -3.68 20.73 15.69
CA ILE A 18 -3.37 19.39 16.20
C ILE A 18 -2.22 19.47 17.22
N SER A 19 -1.14 20.19 16.89
CA SER A 19 -0.01 20.39 17.80
C SER A 19 -0.40 21.14 19.08
N ILE A 20 -1.26 22.15 18.98
CA ILE A 20 -1.77 22.89 20.15
C ILE A 20 -2.63 21.97 21.03
N VAL A 21 -3.47 21.11 20.46
CA VAL A 21 -4.23 20.13 21.25
C VAL A 21 -3.28 19.14 21.93
N ALA A 22 -2.23 18.70 21.22
CA ALA A 22 -1.27 17.73 21.74
C ALA A 22 -0.53 18.21 23.01
N ILE A 23 -0.31 19.51 23.21
CA ILE A 23 0.36 20.02 24.43
C ILE A 23 -0.46 19.81 25.70
N PHE A 24 -1.78 19.61 25.57
CA PHE A 24 -2.69 19.37 26.69
C PHE A 24 -2.89 17.89 26.98
N ILE A 25 -2.30 16.99 26.18
CA ILE A 25 -2.30 15.55 26.43
C ILE A 25 -1.15 15.23 27.40
N PRO A 26 -1.42 14.69 28.60
CA PRO A 26 -0.38 14.38 29.57
C PRO A 26 0.63 13.37 29.03
N ALA A 27 1.91 13.57 29.37
CA ALA A 27 2.91 12.53 29.14
C ALA A 27 2.64 11.35 30.07
N GLU A 28 2.63 10.15 29.51
CA GLU A 28 2.45 8.90 30.26
C GLU A 28 3.80 8.18 30.41
N GLY A 29 3.97 7.49 31.53
CA GLY A 29 5.17 6.68 31.78
C GLY A 29 5.24 5.49 30.83
N VAL A 30 6.47 5.06 30.51
CA VAL A 30 6.72 3.79 29.83
C VAL A 30 6.85 2.70 30.91
N ASN A 31 6.10 1.62 30.78
CA ASN A 31 6.24 0.48 31.70
C ASN A 31 7.50 -0.32 31.36
N LEU A 32 8.59 -0.08 32.09
CA LEU A 32 9.90 -0.71 31.84
C LEU A 32 9.99 -2.15 32.37
N GLU A 33 9.07 -2.57 33.26
CA GLU A 33 9.11 -3.87 33.95
C GLU A 33 7.81 -4.66 33.74
N GLN A 34 7.23 -4.59 32.54
CA GLN A 34 6.02 -5.35 32.22
C GLN A 34 6.33 -6.85 32.17
N ALA A 35 5.76 -7.60 33.11
CA ALA A 35 5.93 -9.04 33.19
C ALA A 35 5.38 -9.73 31.92
N GLY A 36 6.09 -10.74 31.41
CA GLY A 36 5.70 -11.49 30.22
C GLY A 36 6.25 -10.94 28.89
N ILE A 37 6.88 -9.76 28.90
CA ILE A 37 7.56 -9.23 27.71
C ILE A 37 8.81 -10.07 27.37
N ASN A 38 8.96 -10.43 26.11
CA ASN A 38 10.11 -11.16 25.59
C ASN A 38 11.02 -10.22 24.80
N SER A 39 12.28 -10.08 25.24
CA SER A 39 13.23 -9.16 24.60
C SER A 39 13.59 -9.54 23.15
N ALA A 40 13.57 -10.83 22.80
CA ALA A 40 13.81 -11.27 21.42
C ALA A 40 12.63 -10.93 20.50
N ASP A 41 11.39 -11.07 21.00
CA ASP A 41 10.18 -10.66 20.27
C ASP A 41 10.18 -9.14 20.06
N VAL A 42 10.52 -8.37 21.10
CA VAL A 42 10.67 -6.91 21.01
C VAL A 42 11.72 -6.53 19.96
N ALA A 43 12.90 -7.16 19.99
CA ALA A 43 13.95 -6.90 19.01
C ALA A 43 13.49 -7.23 17.58
N TRP A 44 12.81 -8.37 17.40
CA TRP A 44 12.27 -8.77 16.11
C TRP A 44 11.24 -7.78 15.58
N ILE A 45 10.29 -7.33 16.40
CA ILE A 45 9.23 -6.44 15.95
C ILE A 45 9.72 -5.00 15.75
N LEU A 46 10.75 -4.54 16.46
CA LEU A 46 11.46 -3.30 16.14
C LEU A 46 12.09 -3.38 14.75
N VAL A 47 12.81 -4.47 14.44
CA VAL A 47 13.40 -4.68 13.12
C VAL A 47 12.31 -4.81 12.06
N ALA A 48 11.29 -5.63 12.27
CA ALA A 48 10.17 -5.80 11.35
C ALA A 48 9.48 -4.47 11.05
N SER A 49 9.27 -3.60 12.05
CA SER A 49 8.70 -2.26 11.87
C SER A 49 9.56 -1.38 10.96
N THR A 50 10.89 -1.45 11.05
CA THR A 50 11.78 -0.67 10.19
C THR A 50 11.86 -1.24 8.76
N LEU A 51 11.78 -2.57 8.62
CA LEU A 51 11.65 -3.24 7.32
C LEU A 51 10.35 -2.84 6.61
N VAL A 52 9.21 -2.84 7.30
CA VAL A 52 7.93 -2.41 6.70
C VAL A 52 7.96 -0.93 6.35
N PHE A 53 8.56 -0.07 7.19
CA PHE A 53 8.73 1.35 6.85
C PHE A 53 9.47 1.53 5.51
N LEU A 54 10.53 0.77 5.27
CA LEU A 54 11.34 0.82 4.05
C LEU A 54 10.56 0.45 2.78
N MET A 55 9.41 -0.24 2.90
CA MET A 55 8.54 -0.52 1.76
C MET A 55 7.92 0.75 1.17
N THR A 56 7.71 1.82 1.94
CA THR A 56 7.11 3.07 1.43
C THR A 56 8.05 3.83 0.47
N PRO A 57 9.35 4.04 0.78
CA PRO A 57 10.30 4.52 -0.21
C PRO A 57 10.54 3.49 -1.32
N GLY A 58 10.50 2.19 -1.03
CA GLY A 58 10.55 1.13 -2.05
C GLY A 58 9.44 1.29 -3.10
N LEU A 59 8.21 1.51 -2.66
CA LEU A 59 7.05 1.81 -3.51
C LEU A 59 7.25 3.09 -4.32
N SER A 60 7.81 4.12 -3.68
CA SER A 60 8.12 5.39 -4.34
C SER A 60 9.04 5.18 -5.54
N PHE A 61 10.14 4.44 -5.38
CA PHE A 61 11.03 4.08 -6.48
C PHE A 61 10.36 3.17 -7.52
N PHE A 62 9.58 2.18 -7.06
CA PHE A 62 8.90 1.23 -7.92
C PHE A 62 7.96 1.94 -8.89
N TYR A 63 7.06 2.77 -8.38
CA TYR A 63 6.12 3.52 -9.22
C TYR A 63 6.78 4.71 -9.95
N GLY A 64 7.69 5.43 -9.29
CA GLY A 64 8.46 6.51 -9.90
C GLY A 64 9.26 6.06 -11.13
N GLY A 65 9.79 4.84 -11.11
CA GLY A 65 10.48 4.25 -12.26
C GLY A 65 9.57 3.87 -13.43
N MET A 66 8.27 3.64 -13.19
CA MET A 66 7.29 3.19 -14.20
C MET A 66 6.54 4.32 -14.90
N VAL A 67 6.37 5.47 -14.25
CA VAL A 67 5.66 6.61 -14.82
C VAL A 67 6.48 7.32 -15.90
N ASN A 68 5.83 8.24 -16.61
CA ASN A 68 6.50 9.18 -17.50
C ASN A 68 7.45 10.08 -16.70
N ARG A 69 8.58 10.42 -17.33
CA ARG A 69 9.66 11.26 -16.77
C ARG A 69 9.19 12.57 -16.16
N LYS A 70 8.14 13.18 -16.71
CA LYS A 70 7.57 14.46 -16.24
C LYS A 70 6.75 14.35 -14.94
N ASN A 71 6.62 13.13 -14.39
CA ASN A 71 5.79 12.81 -13.22
C ASN A 71 6.53 11.97 -12.16
N VAL A 72 7.85 11.81 -12.28
CA VAL A 72 8.64 10.92 -11.40
C VAL A 72 8.60 11.45 -9.97
N ILE A 73 8.93 12.72 -9.78
CA ILE A 73 9.00 13.37 -8.47
C ILE A 73 7.61 13.38 -7.82
N SER A 74 6.59 13.79 -8.57
CA SER A 74 5.20 13.82 -8.09
C SER A 74 4.75 12.44 -7.62
N THR A 75 5.04 11.39 -8.37
CA THR A 75 4.62 10.02 -8.02
C THR A 75 5.38 9.49 -6.79
N MET A 76 6.68 9.78 -6.70
CA MET A 76 7.50 9.44 -5.54
C MET A 76 7.01 10.18 -4.29
N LEU A 77 6.78 11.49 -4.38
CA LEU A 77 6.32 12.30 -3.25
C LEU A 77 4.93 11.89 -2.78
N GLN A 78 3.99 11.60 -3.70
CA GLN A 78 2.67 11.11 -3.36
C GLN A 78 2.72 9.78 -2.57
N SER A 79 3.70 8.93 -2.84
CA SER A 79 3.95 7.71 -2.05
C SER A 79 4.60 8.04 -0.71
N PHE A 80 5.67 8.83 -0.73
CA PHE A 80 6.52 9.07 0.43
C PHE A 80 5.84 9.95 1.49
N ILE A 81 4.98 10.90 1.10
CA ILE A 81 4.30 11.80 2.05
C ILE A 81 3.34 11.05 2.99
N ALA A 82 2.85 9.86 2.60
CA ALA A 82 2.04 9.01 3.46
C ALA A 82 2.77 8.65 4.77
N THR A 83 4.12 8.58 4.75
CA THR A 83 4.92 8.31 5.95
C THR A 83 4.69 9.32 7.06
N GLY A 84 4.69 10.61 6.75
CA GLY A 84 4.40 11.66 7.74
C GLY A 84 2.91 11.79 8.00
N LEU A 85 2.11 11.88 6.93
CA LEU A 85 0.68 12.16 7.02
C LEU A 85 -0.06 11.10 7.84
N ILE A 86 0.10 9.83 7.49
CA ILE A 86 -0.64 8.76 8.13
C ILE A 86 -0.09 8.47 9.53
N SER A 87 1.21 8.65 9.78
CA SER A 87 1.76 8.51 11.14
C SER A 87 1.13 9.48 12.12
N VAL A 88 0.93 10.75 11.72
CA VAL A 88 0.22 11.74 12.56
C VAL A 88 -1.23 11.32 12.79
N ILE A 89 -1.97 10.94 11.73
CA ILE A 89 -3.37 10.49 11.85
C ILE A 89 -3.49 9.26 12.75
N TRP A 90 -2.55 8.32 12.63
CA TRP A 90 -2.51 7.10 13.42
C TRP A 90 -2.36 7.39 14.90
N VAL A 91 -1.45 8.31 15.26
CA VAL A 91 -1.26 8.77 16.65
C VAL A 91 -2.50 9.50 17.16
N VAL A 92 -3.06 10.42 16.36
CA VAL A 92 -4.21 11.22 16.79
C VAL A 92 -5.44 10.34 17.05
N VAL A 93 -5.77 9.44 16.14
CA VAL A 93 -7.02 8.66 16.24
C VAL A 93 -7.01 7.31 15.51
N GLY A 94 -6.16 7.12 14.50
CA GLY A 94 -6.20 5.95 13.63
C GLY A 94 -5.99 4.62 14.36
N PHE A 95 -5.06 4.58 15.32
CA PHE A 95 -4.87 3.37 16.16
C PHE A 95 -6.12 3.07 16.99
N SER A 96 -6.77 4.11 17.55
CA SER A 96 -7.99 3.95 18.32
C SER A 96 -9.15 3.42 17.47
N LEU A 97 -9.28 3.87 16.22
CA LEU A 97 -10.33 3.37 15.31
C LEU A 97 -10.10 1.91 14.87
N ALA A 98 -8.84 1.47 14.79
CA ALA A 98 -8.51 0.09 14.41
C ALA A 98 -8.51 -0.87 15.62
N PHE A 99 -7.97 -0.43 16.76
CA PHE A 99 -7.64 -1.30 17.90
C PHE A 99 -8.20 -0.83 19.25
N GLY A 100 -8.98 0.25 19.28
CA GLY A 100 -9.70 0.70 20.48
C GLY A 100 -10.91 -0.19 20.82
N GLU A 101 -11.62 0.18 21.89
CA GLU A 101 -12.80 -0.56 22.36
C GLU A 101 -13.81 -0.74 21.23
N SER A 102 -14.22 -1.99 20.98
CA SER A 102 -15.02 -2.30 19.80
C SER A 102 -16.44 -1.77 19.90
N VAL A 103 -16.88 -1.08 18.84
CA VAL A 103 -18.26 -0.68 18.62
C VAL A 103 -18.92 -1.68 17.67
N ASN A 104 -19.60 -2.67 18.24
CA ASN A 104 -20.32 -3.73 17.51
C ASN A 104 -19.46 -4.51 16.49
N GLY A 105 -18.14 -4.54 16.65
CA GLY A 105 -17.22 -5.20 15.71
C GLY A 105 -16.94 -4.43 14.42
N PHE A 106 -17.49 -3.23 14.24
CA PHE A 106 -17.35 -2.45 13.01
C PHE A 106 -16.21 -1.43 13.04
N ILE A 107 -15.93 -0.84 14.20
CA ILE A 107 -14.88 0.16 14.38
C ILE A 107 -14.52 0.26 15.86
N GLY A 108 -13.31 0.70 16.17
CA GLY A 108 -12.93 1.05 17.53
C GLY A 108 -13.46 2.42 17.94
N ASN A 109 -13.72 2.60 19.22
CA ASN A 109 -14.07 3.87 19.81
C ASN A 109 -12.88 4.85 19.64
N PRO A 110 -13.06 6.03 19.01
CA PRO A 110 -11.97 6.98 18.77
C PRO A 110 -11.36 7.56 20.06
N ALA A 111 -12.06 7.47 21.19
CA ALA A 111 -11.61 8.00 22.47
C ALA A 111 -10.70 7.04 23.25
N THR A 112 -10.66 5.74 22.92
CA THR A 112 -9.90 4.74 23.68
C THR A 112 -8.40 5.04 23.74
N PHE A 113 -7.82 5.41 22.60
CA PHE A 113 -6.39 5.70 22.42
C PHE A 113 -6.17 7.03 21.70
N PHE A 114 -7.04 8.02 21.94
CA PHE A 114 -6.90 9.35 21.34
C PHE A 114 -5.54 9.96 21.72
N PHE A 115 -4.79 10.45 20.73
CA PHE A 115 -3.39 10.89 20.89
C PHE A 115 -2.47 9.84 21.55
N PHE A 116 -2.72 8.55 21.33
CA PHE A 116 -1.99 7.45 21.98
C PHE A 116 -2.07 7.45 23.52
N SER A 117 -3.05 8.14 24.12
CA SER A 117 -3.29 8.03 25.56
C SER A 117 -3.60 6.57 25.93
N GLY A 118 -2.98 6.07 26.99
CA GLY A 118 -3.05 4.68 27.44
C GLY A 118 -2.22 3.68 26.62
N VAL A 119 -1.53 4.08 25.55
CA VAL A 119 -0.80 3.15 24.68
C VAL A 119 0.57 2.77 25.25
N ALA A 120 1.34 3.75 25.75
CA ALA A 120 2.67 3.52 26.31
C ALA A 120 2.66 2.74 27.64
N PRO A 121 1.74 3.01 28.59
CA PRO A 121 1.61 2.22 29.82
C PRO A 121 0.68 1.01 29.66
N GLY A 122 0.03 0.86 28.51
CA GLY A 122 -1.00 -0.15 28.29
C GLY A 122 -0.50 -1.58 28.33
N GLU A 123 -1.41 -2.49 28.68
CA GLU A 123 -1.14 -3.93 28.64
C GLU A 123 -0.90 -4.41 27.21
N PRO A 124 -0.09 -5.47 27.01
CA PRO A 124 0.18 -6.02 25.69
C PRO A 124 -1.11 -6.36 24.96
N TRP A 125 -1.10 -6.20 23.64
CA TRP A 125 -2.25 -6.60 22.84
C TRP A 125 -2.53 -8.09 23.03
N SER A 126 -3.79 -8.48 23.13
CA SER A 126 -4.17 -9.87 23.46
C SER A 126 -3.64 -10.92 22.46
N LEU A 127 -3.48 -10.52 21.20
CA LEU A 127 -2.87 -11.35 20.13
C LEU A 127 -1.35 -11.15 19.98
N ALA A 128 -0.75 -10.28 20.78
CA ALA A 128 0.69 -10.00 20.82
C ALA A 128 1.20 -9.89 22.28
N PRO A 129 0.97 -10.91 23.13
CA PRO A 129 1.11 -10.76 24.58
C PRO A 129 2.56 -10.57 25.08
N THR A 130 3.55 -10.80 24.22
CA THR A 130 4.98 -10.75 24.56
C THR A 130 5.68 -9.45 24.13
N ILE A 131 4.95 -8.50 23.55
CA ILE A 131 5.48 -7.20 23.12
C ILE A 131 4.68 -6.04 23.72
N PRO A 132 5.30 -4.89 24.03
CA PRO A 132 4.57 -3.73 24.53
C PRO A 132 3.51 -3.24 23.53
N LEU A 133 2.37 -2.75 24.03
CA LEU A 133 1.29 -2.23 23.19
C LEU A 133 1.77 -1.10 22.26
N LEU A 134 2.65 -0.23 22.75
CA LEU A 134 3.28 0.81 21.94
C LEU A 134 4.03 0.25 20.72
N LEU A 135 4.76 -0.86 20.90
CA LEU A 135 5.49 -1.49 19.79
C LEU A 135 4.51 -2.12 18.79
N PHE A 136 3.45 -2.77 19.27
CA PHE A 136 2.36 -3.26 18.41
C PHE A 136 1.71 -2.13 17.61
N ALA A 137 1.38 -1.00 18.26
CA ALA A 137 0.79 0.17 17.64
C ALA A 137 1.69 0.78 16.56
N LEU A 138 3.00 0.83 16.80
CA LEU A 138 4.00 1.33 15.85
C LEU A 138 4.26 0.37 14.69
N PHE A 139 4.18 -0.93 14.90
CA PHE A 139 4.25 -1.94 13.84
C PHE A 139 3.04 -1.81 12.92
N GLN A 140 1.83 -1.78 13.47
CA GLN A 140 0.57 -1.62 12.72
C GLN A 140 0.50 -0.29 11.96
N MET A 141 1.07 0.79 12.51
CA MET A 141 1.20 2.07 11.83
C MET A 141 1.84 1.94 10.44
N LYS A 142 2.80 1.00 10.26
CA LYS A 142 3.52 0.88 8.99
C LYS A 142 2.62 0.31 7.88
N PHE A 143 1.70 -0.58 8.23
CA PHE A 143 0.65 -1.07 7.33
C PHE A 143 -0.34 0.06 6.99
N ALA A 144 -0.73 0.85 7.99
CA ALA A 144 -1.60 2.00 7.80
C ALA A 144 -0.99 3.03 6.84
N VAL A 145 0.31 3.29 6.95
CA VAL A 145 1.07 4.21 6.08
C VAL A 145 1.08 3.73 4.63
N ILE A 146 1.45 2.47 4.38
CA ILE A 146 1.68 2.01 3.01
C ILE A 146 0.38 1.79 2.23
N THR A 147 -0.72 1.45 2.90
CA THR A 147 -1.99 1.10 2.24
C THR A 147 -2.55 2.19 1.32
N PRO A 148 -2.80 3.42 1.78
CA PRO A 148 -3.25 4.48 0.89
C PRO A 148 -2.18 4.86 -0.13
N ALA A 149 -0.89 4.71 0.19
CA ALA A 149 0.19 5.02 -0.74
C ALA A 149 0.17 4.13 -2.01
N LEU A 150 -0.32 2.88 -1.91
CA LEU A 150 -0.49 1.98 -3.07
C LEU A 150 -1.43 2.57 -4.14
N VAL A 151 -2.44 3.34 -3.72
CA VAL A 151 -3.47 3.87 -4.63
C VAL A 151 -2.89 4.85 -5.65
N VAL A 152 -1.75 5.49 -5.34
CA VAL A 152 -1.07 6.46 -6.21
C VAL A 152 -0.85 5.89 -7.62
N GLY A 153 -0.50 4.61 -7.72
CA GLY A 153 -0.16 3.99 -9.01
C GLY A 153 -1.35 3.99 -9.98
N ALA A 154 -2.58 3.97 -9.49
CA ALA A 154 -3.76 3.98 -10.35
C ALA A 154 -4.14 5.38 -10.83
N VAL A 155 -3.86 6.38 -9.99
CA VAL A 155 -4.25 7.79 -10.17
C VAL A 155 -3.10 8.67 -10.69
N ALA A 156 -1.91 8.08 -10.85
CA ALA A 156 -0.69 8.75 -11.27
C ALA A 156 -0.88 9.61 -12.53
N GLU A 157 -0.04 10.64 -12.64
CA GLU A 157 0.05 11.59 -13.75
C GLU A 157 -1.16 12.48 -14.00
N ARG A 158 -2.23 12.39 -13.20
CA ARG A 158 -3.43 13.23 -13.41
C ARG A 158 -4.18 13.67 -12.17
N ILE A 159 -3.89 13.11 -10.99
CA ILE A 159 -4.52 13.54 -9.74
C ILE A 159 -3.85 14.82 -9.22
N ARG A 160 -4.65 15.77 -8.72
CA ARG A 160 -4.12 16.93 -8.00
C ARG A 160 -3.52 16.47 -6.67
N PHE A 161 -2.35 16.97 -6.33
CA PHE A 161 -1.64 16.56 -5.11
C PHE A 161 -2.48 16.74 -3.85
N THR A 162 -3.09 17.92 -3.69
CA THR A 162 -3.95 18.23 -2.52
C THR A 162 -5.19 17.35 -2.42
N ALA A 163 -5.80 17.00 -3.57
CA ALA A 163 -6.92 16.07 -3.60
C ALA A 163 -6.50 14.67 -3.13
N TYR A 164 -5.28 14.25 -3.49
CA TYR A 164 -4.74 12.98 -3.04
C TYR A 164 -4.42 12.95 -1.54
N ILE A 165 -3.90 14.04 -0.97
CA ILE A 165 -3.74 14.18 0.49
C ILE A 165 -5.08 13.98 1.21
N LEU A 166 -6.14 14.66 0.75
CA LEU A 166 -7.49 14.51 1.33
C LEU A 166 -8.00 13.07 1.19
N PHE A 167 -7.76 12.42 0.05
CA PHE A 167 -8.09 11.02 -0.14
C PHE A 167 -7.37 10.14 0.89
N MET A 168 -6.07 10.31 1.10
CA MET A 168 -5.31 9.49 2.05
C MET A 168 -5.83 9.64 3.49
N VAL A 169 -6.18 10.86 3.90
CA VAL A 169 -6.79 11.13 5.23
C VAL A 169 -8.12 10.38 5.36
N LEU A 170 -9.04 10.58 4.42
CA LEU A 170 -10.37 9.99 4.49
C LEU A 170 -10.34 8.48 4.31
N PHE A 171 -9.50 7.95 3.42
CA PHE A 171 -9.30 6.53 3.23
C PHE A 171 -8.75 5.86 4.49
N SER A 172 -7.76 6.48 5.15
CA SER A 172 -7.18 5.95 6.38
C SER A 172 -8.24 5.80 7.48
N LEU A 173 -9.11 6.81 7.64
CA LEU A 173 -10.13 6.83 8.69
C LEU A 173 -11.39 6.02 8.38
N LEU A 174 -11.85 6.04 7.11
CA LEU A 174 -13.16 5.50 6.73
C LEU A 174 -13.06 4.15 5.99
N VAL A 175 -11.88 3.76 5.51
CA VAL A 175 -11.69 2.49 4.79
C VAL A 175 -10.69 1.61 5.52
N TYR A 176 -9.46 2.08 5.70
CA TYR A 176 -8.39 1.30 6.32
C TYR A 176 -8.72 0.94 7.77
N ALA A 177 -9.01 1.91 8.64
CA ALA A 177 -9.24 1.64 10.06
C ALA A 177 -10.45 0.70 10.31
N PRO A 178 -11.62 0.87 9.64
CA PRO A 178 -12.71 -0.09 9.76
C PRO A 178 -12.32 -1.49 9.29
N ILE A 179 -11.69 -1.64 8.11
CA ILE A 179 -11.29 -2.97 7.62
C ILE A 179 -10.24 -3.60 8.55
N ALA A 180 -9.27 -2.83 9.05
CA ALA A 180 -8.31 -3.30 10.04
C ALA A 180 -9.00 -3.77 11.32
N HIS A 181 -10.00 -3.03 11.81
CA HIS A 181 -10.81 -3.44 12.96
C HIS A 181 -11.57 -4.74 12.67
N TRP A 182 -12.22 -4.84 11.50
CA TRP A 182 -12.97 -6.05 11.13
C TRP A 182 -12.08 -7.29 11.11
N THR A 183 -10.86 -7.15 10.62
CA THR A 183 -9.96 -8.27 10.34
C THR A 183 -9.05 -8.63 11.51
N TRP A 184 -8.50 -7.65 12.24
CA TRP A 184 -7.44 -7.88 13.22
C TRP A 184 -7.83 -7.60 14.67
N HIS A 185 -8.98 -6.95 14.90
CA HIS A 185 -9.50 -6.82 16.26
C HIS A 185 -10.20 -8.14 16.66
N PRO A 186 -9.98 -8.68 17.88
CA PRO A 186 -10.65 -9.90 18.34
C PRO A 186 -12.19 -9.84 18.27
N ASP A 187 -12.75 -8.64 18.44
CA ASP A 187 -14.19 -8.39 18.29
C ASP A 187 -14.65 -8.02 16.88
N GLY A 188 -13.72 -7.90 15.93
CA GLY A 188 -13.99 -7.56 14.55
C GLY A 188 -14.90 -8.58 13.86
N ILE A 189 -15.77 -8.09 12.97
CA ILE A 189 -16.76 -8.96 12.29
C ILE A 189 -16.12 -10.06 11.44
N LEU A 190 -14.98 -9.80 10.77
CA LEU A 190 -14.30 -10.81 9.95
C LEU A 190 -13.47 -11.76 10.80
N PHE A 191 -12.82 -11.24 11.86
CA PHE A 191 -12.14 -12.07 12.85
C PHE A 191 -13.08 -13.09 13.46
N LYS A 192 -14.26 -12.66 13.95
CA LYS A 192 -15.29 -13.54 14.51
C LYS A 192 -15.92 -14.50 13.51
N LEU A 193 -15.94 -14.14 12.22
CA LEU A 193 -16.35 -15.04 11.14
C LEU A 193 -15.30 -16.14 10.86
N GLY A 194 -14.10 -16.06 11.44
CA GLY A 194 -13.01 -17.00 11.19
C GLY A 194 -12.31 -16.78 9.84
N VAL A 195 -12.38 -15.55 9.31
CA VAL A 195 -11.63 -15.12 8.13
C VAL A 195 -10.16 -15.01 8.52
N LEU A 196 -9.30 -15.64 7.72
CA LEU A 196 -7.86 -15.64 7.91
C LEU A 196 -7.20 -14.58 7.04
N ASP A 197 -6.48 -13.67 7.68
CA ASP A 197 -5.65 -12.69 7.01
C ASP A 197 -4.39 -12.40 7.82
N PHE A 198 -3.32 -13.12 7.50
CA PHE A 198 -2.11 -13.15 8.31
C PHE A 198 -1.42 -11.78 8.42
N ALA A 199 -1.25 -11.09 7.28
CA ALA A 199 -0.48 -9.84 7.22
C ALA A 199 -1.18 -8.72 6.41
N GLY A 200 -2.45 -8.88 6.00
CA GLY A 200 -3.21 -7.78 5.40
C GLY A 200 -3.49 -7.94 3.90
N GLY A 201 -3.77 -9.15 3.44
CA GLY A 201 -4.34 -9.38 2.11
C GLY A 201 -5.63 -8.58 1.92
N THR A 202 -6.53 -8.59 2.90
CA THR A 202 -7.75 -7.79 2.90
C THR A 202 -7.49 -6.33 3.27
N VAL A 203 -6.79 -6.13 4.38
CA VAL A 203 -6.61 -4.81 5.02
C VAL A 203 -5.78 -3.86 4.17
N VAL A 204 -4.75 -4.38 3.50
CA VAL A 204 -3.81 -3.59 2.69
C VAL A 204 -4.08 -3.74 1.21
N HIS A 205 -4.07 -4.97 0.68
CA HIS A 205 -3.99 -5.16 -0.77
C HIS A 205 -5.33 -5.09 -1.48
N ILE A 206 -6.33 -5.86 -1.03
CA ILE A 206 -7.68 -5.83 -1.62
C ILE A 206 -8.29 -4.45 -1.39
N SER A 207 -8.17 -3.89 -0.18
CA SER A 207 -8.69 -2.56 0.13
C SER A 207 -8.10 -1.50 -0.81
N ALA A 208 -6.76 -1.39 -0.91
CA ALA A 208 -6.10 -0.42 -1.78
C ALA A 208 -6.35 -0.68 -3.26
N GLY A 209 -6.36 -1.95 -3.69
CA GLY A 209 -6.65 -2.33 -5.08
C GLY A 209 -8.05 -1.91 -5.52
N CYS A 210 -9.07 -2.14 -4.68
CA CYS A 210 -10.44 -1.70 -4.95
C CYS A 210 -10.57 -0.17 -4.93
N ALA A 211 -9.86 0.51 -4.03
CA ALA A 211 -9.81 1.96 -4.00
C ALA A 211 -9.14 2.55 -5.25
N ALA A 212 -8.06 1.93 -5.71
CA ALA A 212 -7.39 2.23 -6.96
C ALA A 212 -8.33 2.10 -8.16
N LEU A 213 -9.11 1.01 -8.22
CA LEU A 213 -10.11 0.84 -9.28
C LEU A 213 -11.18 1.95 -9.24
N ALA A 214 -11.70 2.28 -8.06
CA ALA A 214 -12.67 3.38 -7.91
C ALA A 214 -12.07 4.72 -8.36
N GLY A 215 -10.84 5.03 -7.95
CA GLY A 215 -10.12 6.24 -8.34
C GLY A 215 -9.88 6.32 -9.84
N ALA A 216 -9.43 5.21 -10.47
CA ALA A 216 -9.20 5.14 -11.90
C ALA A 216 -10.48 5.39 -12.72
N LEU A 217 -11.62 4.84 -12.28
CA LEU A 217 -12.92 5.04 -12.91
C LEU A 217 -13.42 6.49 -12.78
N ILE A 218 -13.24 7.11 -11.62
CA ILE A 218 -13.69 8.50 -11.38
C ILE A 218 -12.81 9.51 -12.11
N LEU A 219 -11.48 9.36 -12.05
CA LEU A 219 -10.53 10.26 -12.74
C LEU A 219 -10.58 10.12 -14.26
N LYS A 220 -11.07 8.97 -14.76
CA LYS A 220 -11.10 8.62 -16.19
C LYS A 220 -9.69 8.51 -16.79
N ARG A 221 -9.65 8.27 -18.11
CA ARG A 221 -8.45 8.02 -18.91
C ARG A 221 -7.57 9.27 -19.06
N ARG A 222 -6.25 9.10 -19.03
CA ARG A 222 -5.24 10.07 -19.48
C ARG A 222 -5.31 10.28 -20.98
N LYS A 223 -4.82 11.42 -21.46
CA LYS A 223 -4.69 11.68 -22.91
C LYS A 223 -3.83 10.62 -23.59
N ASP A 224 -2.70 10.25 -23.00
CA ASP A 224 -1.79 9.24 -23.54
C ASP A 224 -2.46 7.86 -23.66
N HIS A 225 -3.29 7.48 -22.69
CA HIS A 225 -4.05 6.24 -22.72
C HIS A 225 -5.16 6.25 -23.80
N ILE A 226 -5.77 7.41 -24.09
CA ILE A 226 -6.73 7.55 -25.20
C ILE A 226 -6.03 7.43 -26.55
N GLN A 227 -4.87 8.07 -26.67
CA GLN A 227 -4.04 8.08 -27.89
C GLN A 227 -3.27 6.77 -28.10
N LYS A 228 -3.36 5.81 -27.17
CA LYS A 228 -2.61 4.54 -27.17
C LYS A 228 -1.10 4.76 -27.30
N LYS A 229 -0.59 5.84 -26.71
CA LYS A 229 0.85 6.07 -26.62
C LYS A 229 1.44 5.07 -25.63
N SER A 230 2.53 4.42 -26.03
CA SER A 230 3.28 3.56 -25.12
C SER A 230 3.93 4.42 -24.04
N ILE A 231 3.60 4.18 -22.79
CA ILE A 231 4.34 4.77 -21.66
C ILE A 231 5.69 4.09 -21.64
N GLN A 232 6.74 4.85 -21.87
CA GLN A 232 8.10 4.39 -21.64
C GLN A 232 8.42 4.60 -20.16
N PRO A 233 8.78 3.55 -19.40
CA PRO A 233 9.19 3.69 -18.02
C PRO A 233 10.30 4.73 -17.89
N ALA A 234 10.18 5.67 -16.94
CA ALA A 234 11.18 6.70 -16.73
C ALA A 234 12.57 6.11 -16.43
N ASN A 235 12.64 5.06 -15.60
CA ASN A 235 13.90 4.48 -15.13
C ASN A 235 13.70 3.03 -14.64
N ILE A 236 14.00 2.03 -15.49
CA ILE A 236 13.89 0.60 -15.13
C ILE A 236 14.79 0.22 -13.92
N PRO A 237 16.03 0.73 -13.81
CA PRO A 237 16.82 0.56 -12.58
C PRO A 237 16.11 1.03 -11.29
N PHE A 238 15.31 2.10 -11.32
CA PHE A 238 14.50 2.49 -10.16
C PHE A 238 13.41 1.47 -9.84
N VAL A 239 12.80 0.85 -10.86
CA VAL A 239 11.85 -0.24 -10.66
C VAL A 239 12.52 -1.44 -9.98
N LEU A 240 13.73 -1.81 -10.40
CA LEU A 240 14.52 -2.87 -9.78
C LEU A 240 14.88 -2.55 -8.32
N LEU A 241 15.35 -1.32 -8.06
CA LEU A 241 15.65 -0.85 -6.71
C LEU A 241 14.41 -0.89 -5.83
N GLY A 242 13.29 -0.33 -6.30
CA GLY A 242 12.02 -0.33 -5.59
C GLY A 242 11.52 -1.73 -5.28
N THR A 243 11.61 -2.65 -6.25
CA THR A 243 11.27 -4.07 -6.05
C THR A 243 12.16 -4.73 -5.00
N GLY A 244 13.46 -4.48 -5.02
CA GLY A 244 14.39 -5.00 -4.02
C GLY A 244 14.08 -4.50 -2.61
N LEU A 245 13.75 -3.21 -2.46
CA LEU A 245 13.35 -2.63 -1.18
C LEU A 245 11.99 -3.14 -0.70
N LEU A 246 11.03 -3.32 -1.61
CA LEU A 246 9.73 -3.92 -1.32
C LEU A 246 9.90 -5.36 -0.85
N TRP A 247 10.67 -6.17 -1.56
CA TRP A 247 10.93 -7.58 -1.19
C TRP A 247 11.65 -7.69 0.15
N PHE A 248 12.70 -6.91 0.35
CA PHE A 248 13.41 -6.86 1.62
C PHE A 248 12.49 -6.42 2.78
N GLY A 249 11.68 -5.39 2.58
CA GLY A 249 10.72 -4.92 3.57
C GLY A 249 9.58 -5.91 3.84
N TRP A 250 9.18 -6.70 2.85
CA TRP A 250 8.10 -7.68 2.97
C TRP A 250 8.43 -8.82 3.93
N PHE A 251 9.72 -9.08 4.21
CA PHE A 251 10.11 -9.98 5.29
C PHE A 251 9.63 -9.47 6.65
N GLY A 252 9.77 -8.16 6.92
CA GLY A 252 9.18 -7.56 8.12
C GLY A 252 7.65 -7.56 8.08
N PHE A 253 7.06 -7.38 6.90
CA PHE A 253 5.60 -7.33 6.72
C PHE A 253 4.95 -8.68 7.07
N ASN A 254 5.39 -9.75 6.42
CA ASN A 254 4.81 -11.07 6.64
C ASN A 254 5.37 -11.73 7.90
N ALA A 255 6.69 -11.91 8.01
CA ALA A 255 7.24 -12.63 9.17
C ALA A 255 7.10 -11.84 10.49
N GLY A 256 7.03 -10.51 10.44
CA GLY A 256 6.67 -9.69 11.61
C GLY A 256 5.24 -9.89 12.08
N SER A 257 4.33 -10.30 11.18
CA SER A 257 2.92 -10.58 11.54
C SER A 257 2.73 -11.88 12.33
N ALA A 258 3.81 -12.64 12.56
CA ALA A 258 3.84 -13.68 13.59
C ALA A 258 3.98 -13.12 15.02
N LEU A 259 4.21 -11.80 15.16
CA LEU A 259 4.26 -11.02 16.40
C LEU A 259 5.27 -11.52 17.45
N GLY A 260 6.27 -12.29 17.02
CA GLY A 260 7.36 -12.79 17.85
C GLY A 260 8.44 -13.50 17.05
N ALA A 261 9.61 -13.71 17.67
CA ALA A 261 10.77 -14.40 17.14
C ALA A 261 10.61 -15.92 17.31
N ASN A 262 9.78 -16.53 16.48
CA ASN A 262 9.34 -17.92 16.63
C ASN A 262 9.33 -18.71 15.31
N GLY A 263 9.00 -20.00 15.39
CA GLY A 263 8.94 -20.89 14.21
C GLY A 263 7.91 -20.45 13.17
N LEU A 264 6.82 -19.78 13.58
CA LEU A 264 5.82 -19.24 12.67
C LEU A 264 6.38 -18.07 11.85
N ALA A 265 7.17 -17.19 12.47
CA ALA A 265 7.89 -16.13 11.76
C ALA A 265 8.84 -16.71 10.70
N ALA A 266 9.59 -17.77 11.05
CA ALA A 266 10.47 -18.46 10.10
C ALA A 266 9.69 -19.09 8.93
N SER A 267 8.53 -19.71 9.21
CA SER A 267 7.64 -20.24 8.18
C SER A 267 7.14 -19.15 7.24
N ALA A 268 6.62 -18.04 7.79
CA ALA A 268 6.14 -16.90 7.03
C ALA A 268 7.24 -16.23 6.19
N PHE A 269 8.48 -16.19 6.70
CA PHE A 269 9.63 -15.71 5.94
C PHE A 269 9.88 -16.61 4.70
N ALA A 270 9.88 -17.93 4.91
CA ALA A 270 10.13 -18.90 3.84
C ALA A 270 9.03 -18.87 2.76
N THR A 271 7.76 -18.89 3.17
CA THR A 271 6.62 -18.83 2.24
C THR A 271 6.61 -17.53 1.44
N THR A 272 6.95 -16.41 2.08
CA THR A 272 7.08 -15.10 1.41
C THR A 272 8.12 -15.14 0.30
N ASN A 273 9.33 -15.61 0.59
CA ASN A 273 10.39 -15.70 -0.41
C ASN A 273 10.00 -16.64 -1.57
N THR A 274 9.50 -17.83 -1.25
CA THR A 274 9.16 -18.86 -2.24
C THR A 274 8.03 -18.41 -3.16
N ALA A 275 6.95 -17.84 -2.63
CA ALA A 275 5.85 -17.32 -3.44
C ALA A 275 6.31 -16.17 -4.34
N THR A 276 7.13 -15.26 -3.82
CA THR A 276 7.66 -14.11 -4.58
C THR A 276 8.53 -14.55 -5.74
N ALA A 277 9.46 -15.48 -5.50
CA ALA A 277 10.32 -16.04 -6.54
C ALA A 277 9.50 -16.77 -7.62
N ALA A 278 8.53 -17.60 -7.21
CA ALA A 278 7.66 -18.32 -8.12
C ALA A 278 6.80 -17.38 -8.98
N ALA A 279 6.31 -16.29 -8.40
CA ALA A 279 5.50 -15.29 -9.08
C ALA A 279 6.32 -14.46 -10.09
N GLY A 280 7.52 -14.01 -9.72
CA GLY A 280 8.42 -13.28 -10.62
C GLY A 280 8.83 -14.13 -11.83
N LEU A 281 9.22 -15.40 -11.58
CA LEU A 281 9.50 -16.36 -12.65
C LEU A 281 8.25 -16.68 -13.46
N GLY A 282 7.12 -16.90 -12.80
CA GLY A 282 5.83 -17.18 -13.43
C GLY A 282 5.42 -16.08 -14.41
N TRP A 283 5.64 -14.81 -14.06
CA TRP A 283 5.32 -13.69 -14.94
C TRP A 283 6.16 -13.70 -16.22
N ILE A 284 7.48 -13.79 -16.08
CA ILE A 284 8.39 -13.73 -17.24
C ILE A 284 8.26 -14.96 -18.14
N LEU A 285 8.05 -16.15 -17.54
CA LEU A 285 7.87 -17.38 -18.29
C LEU A 285 6.52 -17.39 -19.00
N PHE A 286 5.48 -16.86 -18.38
CA PHE A 286 4.17 -16.71 -19.02
C PHE A 286 4.20 -15.69 -20.17
N ASP A 287 4.88 -14.54 -19.99
CA ASP A 287 5.12 -13.59 -21.08
C ASP A 287 5.92 -14.23 -22.22
N ALA A 288 6.97 -15.00 -21.90
CA ALA A 288 7.77 -15.74 -22.88
C ALA A 288 6.95 -16.78 -23.65
N ALA A 289 6.09 -17.55 -22.97
CA ALA A 289 5.19 -18.50 -23.59
C ALA A 289 4.17 -17.84 -24.55
N ARG A 290 3.90 -16.55 -24.35
CA ARG A 290 3.05 -15.73 -25.23
C ARG A 290 3.84 -14.99 -26.32
N GLY A 291 5.12 -15.33 -26.52
CA GLY A 291 5.98 -14.76 -27.55
C GLY A 291 6.58 -13.39 -27.21
N ARG A 292 6.48 -12.94 -25.96
CA ARG A 292 7.13 -11.70 -25.51
C ARG A 292 8.55 -11.99 -25.02
N LYS A 293 9.42 -10.98 -25.06
CA LYS A 293 10.76 -11.12 -24.48
C LYS A 293 10.67 -11.02 -22.95
N PRO A 294 11.39 -11.87 -22.19
CA PRO A 294 11.55 -11.68 -20.75
C PRO A 294 12.05 -10.26 -20.45
N SER A 295 11.48 -9.62 -19.43
CA SER A 295 11.81 -8.24 -19.08
C SER A 295 12.00 -8.07 -17.57
N ALA A 296 12.91 -7.17 -17.19
CA ALA A 296 13.13 -6.80 -15.79
C ALA A 296 11.84 -6.26 -15.17
N LEU A 297 11.10 -5.42 -15.91
CA LEU A 297 9.81 -4.88 -15.48
C LEU A 297 8.79 -5.99 -15.20
N GLY A 298 8.65 -6.97 -16.10
CA GLY A 298 7.75 -8.11 -15.91
C GLY A 298 8.10 -8.95 -14.69
N PHE A 299 9.39 -9.25 -14.47
CA PHE A 299 9.83 -9.96 -13.26
C PHE A 299 9.48 -9.18 -11.99
N CYS A 300 9.74 -7.87 -11.98
CA CYS A 300 9.47 -6.99 -10.86
C CYS A 300 7.98 -6.92 -10.50
N ILE A 301 7.12 -6.75 -11.50
CA ILE A 301 5.65 -6.76 -11.30
C ILE A 301 5.20 -8.13 -10.77
N GLY A 302 5.68 -9.22 -11.39
CA GLY A 302 5.39 -10.57 -10.93
C GLY A 302 5.80 -10.84 -9.48
N ALA A 303 7.00 -10.39 -9.09
CA ALA A 303 7.47 -10.50 -7.71
C ALA A 303 6.54 -9.76 -6.74
N VAL A 304 6.15 -8.52 -7.04
CA VAL A 304 5.18 -7.77 -6.23
C VAL A 304 3.85 -8.51 -6.10
N VAL A 305 3.33 -9.06 -7.21
CA VAL A 305 2.09 -9.87 -7.15
C VAL A 305 2.25 -11.09 -6.25
N GLY A 306 3.39 -11.78 -6.29
CA GLY A 306 3.66 -12.93 -5.41
C GLY A 306 3.65 -12.55 -3.93
N MET A 307 4.30 -11.44 -3.59
CA MET A 307 4.30 -10.90 -2.23
C MET A 307 2.90 -10.52 -1.75
N VAL A 308 2.11 -9.86 -2.60
CA VAL A 308 0.71 -9.54 -2.33
C VAL A 308 -0.12 -10.82 -2.10
N ALA A 309 0.01 -11.80 -2.99
CA ALA A 309 -0.81 -13.00 -2.93
C ALA A 309 -0.51 -13.89 -1.73
N ILE A 310 0.74 -13.96 -1.28
CA ILE A 310 1.11 -14.76 -0.11
C ILE A 310 0.80 -14.05 1.21
N THR A 311 0.63 -12.73 1.22
CA THR A 311 0.38 -11.93 2.43
C THR A 311 -0.74 -12.47 3.34
N PRO A 312 -1.96 -12.78 2.86
CA PRO A 312 -3.00 -13.34 3.74
C PRO A 312 -2.68 -14.77 4.23
N ALA A 313 -1.79 -15.50 3.56
CA ALA A 313 -1.53 -16.92 3.76
C ALA A 313 -0.19 -17.25 4.42
N ALA A 314 0.73 -16.29 4.56
CA ALA A 314 2.15 -16.57 4.78
C ALA A 314 2.42 -17.43 6.03
N GLY A 315 1.68 -17.19 7.12
CA GLY A 315 1.75 -17.98 8.35
C GLY A 315 0.71 -19.11 8.46
N PHE A 316 0.01 -19.45 7.38
CA PHE A 316 -1.05 -20.47 7.41
C PHE A 316 -0.80 -21.62 6.44
N VAL A 317 0.06 -21.45 5.43
CA VAL A 317 0.30 -22.43 4.37
C VAL A 317 1.73 -22.96 4.38
N GLY A 318 1.93 -24.18 3.88
CA GLY A 318 3.26 -24.75 3.69
C GLY A 318 4.03 -24.17 2.49
N ILE A 319 5.35 -24.32 2.49
CA ILE A 319 6.24 -23.80 1.43
C ILE A 319 5.83 -24.27 0.01
N PRO A 320 5.50 -25.55 -0.24
CA PRO A 320 5.07 -25.98 -1.58
C PRO A 320 3.80 -25.27 -2.07
N HIS A 321 2.82 -25.05 -1.17
CA HIS A 321 1.59 -24.32 -1.50
C HIS A 321 1.87 -22.83 -1.77
N SER A 322 2.81 -22.22 -1.05
CA SER A 322 3.20 -20.82 -1.29
C SER A 322 3.75 -20.60 -2.71
N MET A 323 4.52 -21.56 -3.24
CA MET A 323 5.02 -21.53 -4.61
C MET A 323 3.87 -21.53 -5.62
N PHE A 324 2.87 -22.39 -5.40
CA PHE A 324 1.69 -22.48 -6.25
C PHE A 324 0.86 -21.19 -6.20
N ILE A 325 0.62 -20.64 -5.00
CA ILE A 325 -0.09 -19.36 -4.81
C ILE A 325 0.60 -18.25 -5.60
N GLY A 326 1.92 -18.11 -5.47
CA GLY A 326 2.69 -17.09 -6.18
C GLY A 326 2.58 -17.23 -7.71
N LEU A 327 2.79 -18.44 -8.24
CA LEU A 327 2.69 -18.71 -9.68
C LEU A 327 1.30 -18.38 -10.23
N ILE A 328 0.24 -18.89 -9.60
CA ILE A 328 -1.14 -18.71 -10.08
C ILE A 328 -1.56 -17.24 -9.98
N ALA A 329 -1.27 -16.57 -8.87
CA ALA A 329 -1.59 -15.15 -8.72
C ALA A 329 -0.89 -14.27 -9.76
N SER A 330 0.38 -14.58 -10.08
CA SER A 330 1.15 -13.90 -11.13
C SER A 330 0.51 -14.06 -12.51
N ILE A 331 0.15 -15.28 -12.90
CA ILE A 331 -0.50 -15.55 -14.19
C ILE A 331 -1.86 -14.85 -14.28
N VAL A 332 -2.69 -14.97 -13.24
CA VAL A 332 -4.01 -14.33 -13.20
C VAL A 332 -3.86 -12.81 -13.28
N SER A 333 -2.94 -12.22 -12.52
CA SER A 333 -2.70 -10.77 -12.55
C SER A 333 -2.19 -10.30 -13.92
N ASN A 334 -1.26 -11.04 -14.56
CA ASN A 334 -0.80 -10.75 -15.92
C ASN A 334 -1.96 -10.77 -16.94
N LEU A 335 -2.87 -11.75 -16.84
CA LEU A 335 -4.07 -11.81 -17.67
C LEU A 335 -4.97 -10.58 -17.46
N PHE A 336 -5.19 -10.17 -16.21
CA PHE A 336 -5.96 -8.97 -15.90
C PHE A 336 -5.30 -7.68 -16.41
N VAL A 337 -3.97 -7.55 -16.30
CA VAL A 337 -3.22 -6.44 -16.94
C VAL A 337 -3.46 -6.43 -18.44
N HIS A 338 -3.36 -7.59 -19.09
CA HIS A 338 -3.58 -7.70 -20.52
C HIS A 338 -5.02 -7.34 -20.92
N TRP A 339 -6.03 -7.83 -20.21
CA TRP A 339 -7.43 -7.51 -20.49
C TRP A 339 -7.73 -6.04 -20.23
N LYS A 340 -7.20 -5.47 -19.14
CA LYS A 340 -7.32 -4.04 -18.83
C LYS A 340 -6.72 -3.17 -19.93
N SER A 341 -5.57 -3.55 -20.49
CA SER A 341 -4.91 -2.82 -21.58
C SER A 341 -5.77 -2.70 -22.85
N ARG A 342 -6.77 -3.57 -22.99
CA ARG A 342 -7.75 -3.58 -24.10
C ARG A 342 -9.08 -2.91 -23.73
N SER A 343 -9.21 -2.43 -22.50
CA SER A 343 -10.41 -1.78 -21.97
C SER A 343 -10.28 -0.25 -21.95
N THR A 344 -11.31 0.43 -21.45
CA THR A 344 -11.27 1.88 -21.21
C THR A 344 -10.75 2.25 -19.82
N ILE A 345 -10.44 1.27 -18.97
CA ILE A 345 -9.98 1.51 -17.59
C ILE A 345 -8.49 1.91 -17.61
N ASP A 346 -8.20 3.09 -17.08
CA ASP A 346 -6.84 3.63 -16.96
C ASP A 346 -6.34 3.59 -15.52
N ASP A 347 -6.24 2.39 -14.97
CA ASP A 347 -5.37 2.12 -13.82
C ASP A 347 -3.91 2.18 -14.32
N THR A 348 -3.20 3.25 -13.94
CA THR A 348 -1.98 3.68 -14.66
C THR A 348 -0.82 2.71 -14.52
N LEU A 349 -0.60 2.18 -13.32
CA LEU A 349 0.48 1.23 -12.99
C LEU A 349 -0.07 -0.14 -12.57
N ASP A 350 -1.29 -0.45 -13.00
CA ASP A 350 -1.95 -1.73 -12.78
C ASP A 350 -2.08 -2.14 -11.29
N VAL A 351 -2.47 -1.18 -10.44
CA VAL A 351 -2.62 -1.41 -8.98
C VAL A 351 -3.74 -2.39 -8.67
N PHE A 352 -4.90 -2.29 -9.34
CA PHE A 352 -6.00 -3.22 -9.15
C PHE A 352 -5.65 -4.64 -9.63
N PRO A 353 -5.10 -4.88 -10.84
CA PRO A 353 -4.58 -6.21 -11.19
C PRO A 353 -3.53 -6.75 -10.22
N CYS A 354 -2.56 -5.93 -9.78
CA CYS A 354 -1.45 -6.45 -8.96
C CYS A 354 -1.82 -6.64 -7.48
N HIS A 355 -2.50 -5.66 -6.87
CA HIS A 355 -2.86 -5.69 -5.45
C HIS A 355 -4.29 -6.19 -5.21
N GLY A 356 -5.26 -5.70 -5.98
CA GLY A 356 -6.66 -6.11 -5.84
C GLY A 356 -6.86 -7.57 -6.23
N VAL A 357 -6.59 -7.93 -7.49
CA VAL A 357 -6.74 -9.30 -8.00
C VAL A 357 -5.72 -10.23 -7.36
N GLY A 358 -4.45 -9.84 -7.24
CA GLY A 358 -3.44 -10.61 -6.52
C GLY A 358 -3.85 -10.94 -5.08
N GLY A 359 -4.36 -9.95 -4.34
CA GLY A 359 -4.88 -10.12 -2.98
C GLY A 359 -6.11 -11.03 -2.92
N ILE A 360 -7.06 -10.89 -3.86
CA ILE A 360 -8.24 -11.77 -3.96
C ILE A 360 -7.82 -13.22 -4.20
N VAL A 361 -6.90 -13.47 -5.14
CA VAL A 361 -6.39 -14.83 -5.42
C VAL A 361 -5.71 -15.39 -4.18
N GLY A 362 -4.85 -14.61 -3.53
CA GLY A 362 -4.19 -14.99 -2.28
C GLY A 362 -5.17 -15.35 -1.17
N MET A 363 -6.19 -14.53 -0.98
CA MET A 363 -7.22 -14.70 0.05
C MET A 363 -8.03 -15.99 -0.15
N LEU A 364 -8.46 -16.25 -1.39
CA LEU A 364 -9.21 -17.46 -1.72
C LEU A 364 -8.34 -18.71 -1.57
N LEU A 365 -7.08 -18.67 -2.04
CA LEU A 365 -6.16 -19.80 -1.92
C LEU A 365 -5.70 -20.03 -0.47
N THR A 366 -5.74 -19.00 0.39
CA THR A 366 -5.60 -19.18 1.85
C THR A 366 -6.71 -20.08 2.36
N GLY A 367 -7.97 -19.84 1.97
CA GLY A 367 -9.10 -20.70 2.36
C GLY A 367 -9.03 -22.13 1.83
N VAL A 368 -8.22 -22.36 0.80
CA VAL A 368 -7.95 -23.69 0.25
C VAL A 368 -6.81 -24.38 1.01
N PHE A 369 -5.68 -23.72 1.20
CA PHE A 369 -4.42 -24.36 1.62
C PHE A 369 -3.99 -24.06 3.06
N ALA A 370 -4.75 -23.29 3.83
CA ALA A 370 -4.46 -23.07 5.24
C ALA A 370 -4.44 -24.41 6.00
N SER A 371 -3.47 -24.59 6.91
CA SER A 371 -3.28 -25.83 7.65
C SER A 371 -2.95 -25.58 9.12
N SER A 372 -3.67 -26.29 9.99
CA SER A 372 -3.47 -26.34 11.44
C SER A 372 -2.09 -26.88 11.84
N VAL A 373 -1.44 -27.67 10.96
CA VAL A 373 -0.06 -28.14 11.16
C VAL A 373 0.95 -27.00 11.07
N VAL A 374 0.67 -25.98 10.23
CA VAL A 374 1.52 -24.79 10.11
C VAL A 374 1.22 -23.81 11.24
N ASN A 375 -0.05 -23.65 11.59
CA ASN A 375 -0.49 -22.78 12.67
C ASN A 375 -1.65 -23.41 13.44
N ALA A 376 -1.38 -23.85 14.67
CA ALA A 376 -2.36 -24.55 15.49
C ALA A 376 -3.56 -23.68 15.93
N ALA A 377 -3.51 -22.35 15.73
CA ALA A 377 -4.59 -21.44 16.10
C ALA A 377 -5.74 -21.38 15.08
N ILE A 378 -5.62 -22.07 13.94
CA ILE A 378 -6.60 -22.01 12.85
C ILE A 378 -7.20 -23.38 12.54
N SER A 379 -8.35 -23.37 11.88
CA SER A 379 -8.90 -24.56 11.24
C SER A 379 -8.24 -24.80 9.88
N ASP A 380 -8.19 -26.07 9.48
CA ASP A 380 -7.73 -26.45 8.16
C ASP A 380 -8.61 -25.85 7.04
N GLY A 381 -8.04 -25.70 5.84
CA GLY A 381 -8.72 -25.25 4.63
C GLY A 381 -9.35 -26.37 3.81
N TRP A 382 -9.92 -25.99 2.67
CA TRP A 382 -10.67 -26.92 1.82
C TRP A 382 -9.83 -28.10 1.33
N TRP A 383 -8.56 -27.89 1.00
CA TRP A 383 -7.65 -28.96 0.55
C TRP A 383 -7.48 -30.09 1.58
N TYR A 384 -7.69 -29.76 2.85
CA TYR A 384 -7.56 -30.66 3.99
C TYR A 384 -8.93 -31.08 4.56
N GLY A 385 -10.03 -30.84 3.83
CA GLY A 385 -11.36 -31.37 4.13
C GLY A 385 -12.36 -30.36 4.73
N ASN A 386 -11.96 -29.12 5.01
CA ASN A 386 -12.84 -28.11 5.58
C ASN A 386 -13.20 -27.01 4.56
N ILE A 387 -14.36 -27.16 3.92
CA ILE A 387 -14.89 -26.18 2.96
C ILE A 387 -15.34 -24.88 3.63
N ASP A 388 -15.67 -24.89 4.92
CA ASP A 388 -16.27 -23.72 5.58
C ASP A 388 -15.28 -22.57 5.71
N LEU A 389 -13.98 -22.86 5.91
CA LEU A 389 -12.95 -21.83 5.85
C LEU A 389 -12.92 -21.14 4.48
N PHE A 390 -12.99 -21.88 3.38
CA PHE A 390 -13.06 -21.29 2.04
C PHE A 390 -14.30 -20.40 1.86
N LYS A 391 -15.47 -20.82 2.36
CA LYS A 391 -16.70 -20.01 2.32
C LYS A 391 -16.54 -18.71 3.12
N ASN A 392 -15.92 -18.79 4.31
CA ASN A 392 -15.66 -17.62 5.14
C ASN A 392 -14.71 -16.64 4.44
N GLN A 393 -13.61 -17.14 3.86
CA GLN A 393 -12.70 -16.32 3.05
C GLN A 393 -13.39 -15.66 1.86
N LEU A 394 -14.26 -16.40 1.16
CA LEU A 394 -15.05 -15.86 0.04
C LEU A 394 -15.99 -14.75 0.51
N LEU A 395 -16.74 -14.96 1.59
CA LEU A 395 -17.65 -13.96 2.15
C LEU A 395 -16.88 -12.72 2.64
N GLY A 396 -15.81 -12.90 3.41
CA GLY A 396 -14.96 -11.80 3.88
C GLY A 396 -14.35 -11.01 2.73
N MET A 397 -13.86 -11.69 1.69
CA MET A 397 -13.36 -11.05 0.48
C MET A 397 -14.44 -10.20 -0.21
N LEU A 398 -15.65 -10.72 -0.39
CA LEU A 398 -16.75 -9.98 -1.02
C LEU A 398 -17.15 -8.74 -0.20
N LEU A 399 -17.20 -8.85 1.13
CA LEU A 399 -17.49 -7.72 2.02
C LEU A 399 -16.44 -6.61 1.89
N VAL A 400 -15.15 -6.98 1.90
CA VAL A 400 -14.04 -6.02 1.79
C VAL A 400 -13.99 -5.38 0.40
N VAL A 401 -14.18 -6.16 -0.68
CA VAL A 401 -14.26 -5.64 -2.05
C VAL A 401 -15.39 -4.64 -2.17
N GLY A 402 -16.60 -5.01 -1.72
CA GLY A 402 -17.78 -4.16 -1.78
C GLY A 402 -17.60 -2.88 -0.97
N TYR A 403 -17.17 -2.99 0.29
CA TYR A 403 -16.99 -1.84 1.16
C TYR A 403 -15.88 -0.90 0.67
N SER A 404 -14.69 -1.43 0.38
CA SER A 404 -13.56 -0.60 -0.04
C SER A 404 -13.85 0.12 -1.35
N PHE A 405 -14.41 -0.57 -2.35
CA PHE A 405 -14.77 0.06 -3.62
C PHE A 405 -15.82 1.16 -3.43
N CYS A 406 -16.93 0.85 -2.75
CA CYS A 406 -18.03 1.80 -2.56
C CYS A 406 -17.63 3.00 -1.73
N MET A 407 -16.97 2.80 -0.58
CA MET A 407 -16.55 3.89 0.30
C MET A 407 -15.47 4.75 -0.38
N SER A 408 -14.50 4.14 -1.06
CA SER A 408 -13.48 4.90 -1.81
C SER A 408 -14.10 5.70 -2.96
N TRP A 409 -15.09 5.14 -3.66
CA TRP A 409 -15.84 5.85 -4.69
C TRP A 409 -16.56 7.08 -4.12
N LEU A 410 -17.24 6.93 -2.96
CA LEU A 410 -17.89 8.03 -2.26
C LEU A 410 -16.88 9.08 -1.82
N ILE A 411 -15.72 8.69 -1.27
CA ILE A 411 -14.65 9.61 -0.87
C ILE A 411 -14.15 10.43 -2.07
N PHE A 412 -13.79 9.78 -3.17
CA PHE A 412 -13.35 10.51 -4.38
C PHE A 412 -14.43 11.46 -4.87
N LYS A 413 -15.70 11.02 -4.95
CA LYS A 413 -16.81 11.90 -5.33
C LYS A 413 -16.97 13.09 -4.39
N ALA A 414 -16.92 12.87 -3.07
CA ALA A 414 -17.05 13.91 -2.07
C ALA A 414 -15.93 14.95 -2.17
N ILE A 415 -14.68 14.51 -2.32
CA ILE A 415 -13.54 15.41 -2.56
C ILE A 415 -13.80 16.24 -3.83
N ASN A 416 -14.26 15.60 -4.90
CA ASN A 416 -14.52 16.27 -6.18
C ASN A 416 -15.61 17.35 -6.13
N LEU A 417 -16.47 17.35 -5.11
CA LEU A 417 -17.47 18.41 -4.90
C LEU A 417 -16.85 19.68 -4.33
N VAL A 418 -15.77 19.55 -3.55
CA VAL A 418 -15.12 20.67 -2.84
C VAL A 418 -13.85 21.13 -3.55
N TYR A 419 -13.12 20.20 -4.16
CA TYR A 419 -11.85 20.44 -4.83
C TYR A 419 -11.69 19.55 -6.07
N PRO A 420 -11.27 20.08 -7.23
CA PRO A 420 -11.09 19.26 -8.43
C PRO A 420 -10.13 18.10 -8.17
N LEU A 421 -10.56 16.86 -8.45
CA LEU A 421 -9.67 15.71 -8.31
C LEU A 421 -8.55 15.71 -9.35
N ARG A 422 -8.88 16.09 -10.59
CA ARG A 422 -7.98 16.00 -11.75
C ARG A 422 -7.30 17.34 -12.02
N VAL A 423 -6.04 17.29 -12.41
CA VAL A 423 -5.31 18.44 -12.96
C VAL A 423 -5.95 18.90 -14.30
N SER A 424 -5.64 20.11 -14.73
CA SER A 424 -6.06 20.62 -16.04
C SER A 424 -5.39 19.86 -17.18
N ALA A 425 -5.95 19.97 -18.39
CA ALA A 425 -5.36 19.34 -19.57
C ALA A 425 -3.97 19.88 -19.91
N GLU A 426 -3.65 21.11 -19.51
CA GLU A 426 -2.34 21.76 -19.68
C GLU A 426 -1.35 21.27 -18.61
N GLU A 427 -1.78 21.19 -17.35
CA GLU A 427 -0.98 20.64 -16.25
C GLU A 427 -0.61 19.16 -16.52
N GLU A 428 -1.55 18.36 -17.04
CA GLU A 428 -1.30 16.95 -17.45
C GLU A 428 -0.31 16.86 -18.63
N GLU A 429 -0.32 17.82 -19.55
CA GLU A 429 0.62 17.87 -20.68
C GLU A 429 2.02 18.29 -20.21
N LEU A 430 2.10 19.31 -19.35
CA LEU A 430 3.35 19.83 -18.78
C LEU A 430 4.03 18.78 -17.86
N GLY A 431 3.23 18.01 -17.14
CA GLY A 431 3.70 17.07 -16.11
C GLY A 431 3.53 17.60 -14.70
N LEU A 432 3.28 16.69 -13.77
CA LEU A 432 2.95 17.03 -12.39
C LEU A 432 4.18 17.47 -11.59
N ASP A 433 5.39 17.06 -11.98
CA ASP A 433 6.62 17.52 -11.34
C ASP A 433 6.72 19.05 -11.40
N VAL A 434 6.52 19.63 -12.60
CA VAL A 434 6.53 21.08 -12.78
C VAL A 434 5.23 21.70 -12.29
N SER A 435 4.08 21.20 -12.75
CA SER A 435 2.80 21.89 -12.52
C SER A 435 2.29 21.85 -11.08
N GLN A 436 2.69 20.86 -10.27
CA GLN A 436 2.25 20.73 -8.87
C GLN A 436 3.37 21.01 -7.87
N HIS A 437 4.64 20.85 -8.26
CA HIS A 437 5.77 20.92 -7.33
C HIS A 437 6.86 21.92 -7.73
N ASP A 438 6.80 22.49 -8.94
CA ASP A 438 7.85 23.37 -9.49
C ASP A 438 9.24 22.70 -9.50
N GLU A 439 9.26 21.37 -9.68
CA GLU A 439 10.47 20.55 -9.74
C GLU A 439 10.64 19.92 -11.13
N LYS A 440 11.87 19.52 -11.48
CA LYS A 440 12.20 18.89 -12.77
C LYS A 440 13.12 17.70 -12.58
N TYR A 441 12.65 16.51 -12.99
CA TYR A 441 13.49 15.33 -13.13
C TYR A 441 14.28 15.40 -14.45
N LEU A 442 15.56 15.73 -14.38
CA LEU A 442 16.47 15.72 -15.53
C LEU A 442 17.24 14.39 -15.55
N GLU A 443 17.13 13.64 -16.64
CA GLU A 443 18.12 12.60 -16.93
C GLU A 443 19.27 13.27 -17.68
N GLY A 444 20.48 13.18 -17.15
CA GLY A 444 21.68 13.75 -17.77
C GLY A 444 22.04 13.05 -19.08
N GLN A 445 21.27 13.27 -20.16
CA GLN A 445 21.79 13.03 -21.50
C GLN A 445 22.69 14.21 -21.85
N MET A 446 23.98 14.07 -21.54
CA MET A 446 25.00 14.83 -22.22
C MET A 446 25.00 14.38 -23.68
N LEU A 447 24.21 15.04 -24.52
CA LEU A 447 24.30 14.84 -25.96
C LEU A 447 25.63 15.44 -26.40
N ILE A 448 26.56 14.59 -26.84
CA ILE A 448 27.80 15.05 -27.43
C ILE A 448 27.50 15.37 -28.90
N ASP A 449 27.69 16.63 -29.32
CA ASP A 449 27.55 17.00 -30.73
C ASP A 449 28.59 16.25 -31.58
N ARG A 450 28.44 16.24 -32.92
CA ARG A 450 29.40 15.58 -33.83
C ARG A 450 30.85 16.10 -33.72
N LYS A 451 31.09 17.17 -32.94
CA LYS A 451 32.39 17.80 -32.69
C LYS A 451 32.90 17.57 -31.25
N GLY A 452 32.26 16.70 -30.46
CA GLY A 452 32.73 16.38 -29.11
C GLY A 452 32.29 17.37 -28.02
N ARG A 453 31.37 18.31 -28.31
CA ARG A 453 30.92 19.31 -27.33
C ARG A 453 29.67 18.85 -26.59
N LEU A 454 29.63 19.15 -25.29
CA LEU A 454 28.45 18.96 -24.46
C LEU A 454 27.31 19.83 -25.00
N LYS A 455 26.21 19.19 -25.37
CA LYS A 455 24.94 19.84 -25.69
C LYS A 455 24.04 19.62 -24.48
N GLN A 456 23.85 20.66 -23.67
CA GLN A 456 22.71 20.70 -22.76
C GLN A 456 21.46 20.77 -23.63
N ASP A 457 20.50 19.90 -23.40
CA ASP A 457 19.15 20.11 -23.91
C ASP A 457 18.59 21.36 -23.23
N GLU A 458 18.71 22.52 -23.87
CA GLU A 458 17.71 23.57 -23.70
C GLU A 458 16.46 23.09 -24.46
N PRO A 459 15.35 22.78 -23.77
CA PRO A 459 14.09 22.58 -24.47
C PRO A 459 13.74 23.90 -25.16
N ALA A 460 13.32 23.81 -26.42
CA ALA A 460 12.81 24.93 -27.20
C ALA A 460 11.55 25.52 -26.53
N PHE A 461 11.75 26.41 -25.57
CA PHE A 461 10.79 27.41 -25.15
C PHE A 461 11.43 28.75 -25.49
N THR A 462 11.05 29.24 -26.66
CA THR A 462 11.28 30.61 -27.12
C THR A 462 10.97 31.61 -26.00
N GLU A 463 11.95 32.44 -25.70
CA GLU A 463 11.85 33.81 -25.17
C GLU A 463 10.45 34.25 -24.70
N GLU A 464 10.17 34.11 -23.40
CA GLU A 464 9.24 35.05 -22.76
C GLU A 464 9.96 36.40 -22.67
N LYS A 465 9.59 37.30 -23.58
CA LYS A 465 9.88 38.72 -23.49
C LYS A 465 9.54 39.21 -22.08
N GLN A 466 10.54 39.77 -21.42
CA GLN A 466 10.34 40.74 -20.35
C GLN A 466 9.27 41.75 -20.80
N TYR A 467 8.18 41.83 -20.05
CA TYR A 467 7.44 43.08 -19.90
C TYR A 467 7.45 43.45 -18.42
N ILE A 468 7.80 44.72 -18.23
CA ILE A 468 7.96 45.50 -17.00
C ILE A 468 6.72 45.42 -16.13
#